data_AF-A0A0F9BL18-F1
#
_entry.id   AF-A0A0F9BL18-F1
#
_cell.length_a   1.000
_cell.length_b   1.000
_cell.length_c   1.000
_cell.angle_alpha   90.00
_cell.angle_beta   90.00
_cell.angle_gamma   90.00
#
_symmetry.space_group_name_H-M   'P 1'
#
loop_
_entity.id
_entity.type
_entity.pdbx_description
1 polymer ?
#
loop_
_entity_poly.entity_id
_entity_poly.type
_entity_poly.pdbx_seq_one_letter_code
_entity_poly.pdbx_strand_id
1 'polypeptide(L)'
;MWTKIKVWDTMTWQYLHTGHEDKFISLEALCSKYHINFKKTLDLGALLANGVRMQDIPEADLRAYLQGDVKVLRDVYQHQNKHATYFMDYIIPLASMELNGLYVDKAKWHKSFMWNDAEVLCQEKRMQDHIMQTCCWINDNSPIVPSDFTDTVGLKSKYVKAFSRRTLSFLWTGLPNKLPITNKWQLGFKSGFIPYYPTLLPTHFKNPTNLGYVIDDPVLQADTSWISSCVQRHRHASKVVSTYLTPFWESMQCQDNTVYPKLNTTTTNTGRLSSSSPNGQNIPPEVRNLIQAHGSNTVYEIDFKQLEMVAVACVAQCPDMIAALNRGDDLHYLSGKTVMGWNTPSDMN
;
A
#
# COMPACT_ATOMS: atom_id res chain seq x y z
N MET A 1 9.83 32.68 -2.79
CA MET A 1 9.65 33.25 -1.43
C MET A 1 10.24 32.37 -0.32
N TRP A 2 10.55 31.08 -0.57
CA TRP A 2 10.99 30.12 0.44
C TRP A 2 12.50 30.12 0.79
N THR A 3 13.34 30.80 0.02
CA THR A 3 14.81 30.71 0.09
C THR A 3 15.46 31.35 1.32
N LYS A 4 14.69 31.85 2.30
CA LYS A 4 15.21 32.55 3.48
C LYS A 4 15.01 31.82 4.81
N ILE A 5 14.23 30.74 4.84
CA ILE A 5 13.95 30.01 6.08
C ILE A 5 14.79 28.74 6.08
N LYS A 6 15.73 28.65 7.02
CA LYS A 6 16.46 27.40 7.28
C LYS A 6 15.65 26.54 8.25
N VAL A 7 15.38 25.31 7.87
CA VAL A 7 14.65 24.36 8.71
C VAL A 7 15.62 23.33 9.29
N TRP A 8 15.44 23.02 10.57
CA TRP A 8 16.05 21.86 11.19
C TRP A 8 14.96 20.96 11.75
N ASP A 9 14.99 19.69 11.36
CA ASP A 9 14.13 18.66 11.91
C ASP A 9 14.99 17.54 12.48
N THR A 10 14.87 17.28 13.78
CA THR A 10 15.77 16.37 14.50
C THR A 10 15.58 14.92 14.09
N MET A 11 14.35 14.54 13.71
CA MET A 11 14.02 13.21 13.19
C MET A 11 14.62 13.01 11.79
N THR A 12 14.44 13.97 10.89
CA THR A 12 15.01 13.97 9.55
C THR A 12 16.53 13.96 9.60
N TRP A 13 17.13 14.78 10.47
CA TRP A 13 18.57 14.77 10.68
C TRP A 13 19.06 13.38 11.05
N GLN A 14 18.40 12.73 12.02
CA GLN A 14 18.80 11.41 12.50
C GLN A 14 18.71 10.36 11.41
N TYR A 15 17.60 10.38 10.67
CA TYR A 15 17.36 9.48 9.55
C TYR A 15 18.45 9.62 8.48
N LEU A 16 18.82 10.85 8.12
CA LEU A 16 19.92 11.09 7.15
C LEU A 16 21.28 10.70 7.73
N HIS A 17 21.55 11.05 8.98
CA HIS A 17 22.84 10.79 9.63
C HIS A 17 23.16 9.31 9.76
N THR A 18 22.15 8.48 9.96
CA THR A 18 22.31 7.02 10.09
C THR A 18 22.19 6.27 8.78
N GLY A 19 22.13 6.96 7.63
CA GLY A 19 21.96 6.28 6.35
C GLY A 19 20.61 5.58 6.22
N HIS A 20 19.56 6.20 6.76
CA HIS A 20 18.15 5.75 6.73
C HIS A 20 17.80 4.57 7.68
N GLU A 21 18.65 4.26 8.66
CA GLU A 21 18.38 3.21 9.66
C GLU A 21 17.35 3.66 10.71
N ASP A 22 17.54 4.87 11.26
CA ASP A 22 16.65 5.43 12.30
C ASP A 22 15.38 6.03 11.69
N LYS A 23 14.43 5.16 11.35
CA LYS A 23 13.13 5.55 10.78
C LYS A 23 12.13 5.96 11.84
N PHE A 24 11.41 7.06 11.60
CA PHE A 24 10.37 7.57 12.51
C PHE A 24 10.81 7.62 13.98
N ILE A 25 12.07 7.98 14.22
CA ILE A 25 12.60 8.02 15.58
C ILE A 25 11.88 9.10 16.40
N SER A 26 11.40 8.71 17.57
CA SER A 26 10.72 9.64 18.48
C SER A 26 11.72 10.55 19.19
N LEU A 27 11.24 11.70 19.68
CA LEU A 27 12.05 12.59 20.50
C LEU A 27 12.62 11.88 21.74
N GLU A 28 11.84 10.99 22.36
CA GLU A 28 12.27 10.14 23.48
C GLU A 28 13.43 9.21 23.13
N ALA A 29 13.34 8.56 21.97
CA ALA A 29 14.38 7.67 21.49
C ALA A 29 15.66 8.46 21.18
N LEU A 30 15.54 9.66 20.60
CA LEU A 30 16.67 10.59 20.42
C LEU A 30 17.30 10.99 21.75
N CYS A 31 16.50 11.30 22.77
CA CYS A 31 17.02 11.66 24.09
C CYS A 31 17.79 10.51 24.73
N SER A 32 17.23 9.30 24.65
CA SER A 32 17.88 8.08 25.14
C SER A 32 19.21 7.84 24.42
N LYS A 33 19.23 8.03 23.10
CA LYS A 33 20.41 7.86 22.25
C LYS A 33 21.51 8.88 22.55
N TYR A 34 21.14 10.11 22.87
CA TYR A 34 22.06 11.21 23.16
C TYR A 34 22.34 11.44 24.64
N HIS A 35 21.82 10.56 25.51
CA HIS A 35 21.92 10.70 26.97
C HIS A 35 21.42 12.06 27.48
N ILE A 36 20.36 12.59 26.85
CA ILE A 36 19.69 13.83 27.25
C ILE A 36 18.59 13.48 28.25
N ASN A 37 18.56 14.20 29.37
CA ASN A 37 17.54 13.97 30.40
C ASN A 37 16.15 14.36 29.86
N PHE A 38 15.31 13.36 29.63
CA PHE A 38 13.94 13.54 29.19
C PHE A 38 12.98 13.06 30.28
N LYS A 39 12.11 13.95 30.76
CA LYS A 39 11.06 13.61 31.72
C LYS A 39 9.71 13.94 31.11
N LYS A 40 8.90 12.91 30.84
CA LYS A 40 7.48 13.10 30.54
C LYS A 40 6.79 13.69 31.75
N THR A 41 6.27 14.89 31.61
CA THR A 41 5.38 15.51 32.60
C THR A 41 3.93 15.09 32.41
N LEU A 42 3.59 14.56 31.23
CA LEU A 42 2.25 14.14 30.85
C LEU A 42 2.34 12.94 29.88
N ASP A 43 1.49 11.93 30.07
CA ASP A 43 1.31 10.85 29.09
C ASP A 43 0.15 11.19 28.15
N LEU A 44 0.44 12.03 27.16
CA LEU A 44 -0.55 12.48 26.19
C LEU A 44 -1.13 11.32 25.38
N GLY A 45 -0.32 10.30 25.09
CA GLY A 45 -0.75 9.11 24.34
C GLY A 45 -1.83 8.34 25.08
N ALA A 46 -1.65 8.10 26.37
CA ALA A 46 -2.65 7.43 27.20
C ALA A 46 -3.95 8.26 27.34
N LEU A 47 -3.84 9.59 27.48
CA LEU A 47 -5.01 10.46 27.57
C LEU A 47 -5.86 10.43 26.30
N LEU A 48 -5.22 10.60 25.14
CA LEU A 48 -5.90 10.57 23.85
C LEU A 48 -6.50 9.17 23.56
N ALA A 49 -5.79 8.09 23.92
CA ALA A 49 -6.30 6.73 23.78
C ALA A 49 -7.55 6.46 24.64
N ASN A 50 -7.66 7.13 25.79
CA ASN A 50 -8.83 7.11 26.66
C ASN A 50 -9.94 8.09 26.23
N GLY A 51 -9.80 8.74 25.07
CA GLY A 51 -10.80 9.64 24.51
C GLY A 51 -10.82 11.04 25.12
N VAL A 52 -9.84 11.41 25.95
CA VAL A 52 -9.69 12.78 26.44
C VAL A 52 -9.30 13.66 25.26
N ARG A 53 -10.05 14.73 24.99
CA ARG A 53 -9.72 15.66 23.90
C ARG A 53 -8.63 16.61 24.37
N MET A 54 -7.80 17.09 23.44
CA MET A 54 -6.74 18.06 23.74
C MET A 54 -7.26 19.30 24.49
N GLN A 55 -8.44 19.80 24.12
CA GLN A 55 -9.05 20.96 24.79
C GLN A 55 -9.52 20.71 26.24
N ASP A 56 -9.63 19.46 26.65
CA ASP A 56 -10.12 19.08 27.99
C ASP A 56 -8.95 18.87 28.97
N ILE A 57 -7.70 18.91 28.50
CA ILE A 57 -6.52 18.73 29.34
C ILE A 57 -6.21 20.07 30.03
N PRO A 58 -5.93 20.07 31.36
CA PRO A 58 -5.59 21.29 32.07
C PRO A 58 -4.44 22.04 31.42
N GLU A 59 -4.61 23.34 31.22
CA GLU A 59 -3.62 24.18 30.53
C GLU A 59 -2.24 24.11 31.20
N ALA A 60 -2.19 24.03 32.53
CA ALA A 60 -0.95 23.92 33.28
C ALA A 60 -0.14 22.66 32.90
N ASP A 61 -0.82 21.52 32.73
CA ASP A 61 -0.21 20.24 32.38
C ASP A 61 0.26 20.25 30.92
N LEU A 62 -0.57 20.74 30.00
CA LEU A 62 -0.19 20.93 28.60
C LEU A 62 0.99 21.88 28.45
N ARG A 63 0.97 23.01 29.16
CA ARG A 63 2.04 24.01 29.12
C ARG A 63 3.35 23.43 29.60
N ALA A 64 3.34 22.69 30.73
CA ALA A 64 4.53 22.03 31.25
C ALA A 64 5.08 20.99 30.25
N TYR A 65 4.20 20.20 29.65
CA TYR A 65 4.55 19.20 28.62
C TYR A 65 5.18 19.85 27.38
N LEU A 66 4.51 20.81 26.76
CA LEU A 66 4.97 21.49 25.54
C LEU A 66 6.28 22.26 25.77
N GLN A 67 6.44 22.90 26.93
CA GLN A 67 7.71 23.55 27.28
C GLN A 67 8.85 22.55 27.45
N GLY A 68 8.56 21.36 27.99
CA GLY A 68 9.51 20.26 28.08
C GLY A 68 10.02 19.85 26.70
N ASP A 69 9.10 19.58 25.78
CA ASP A 69 9.42 19.17 24.41
C ASP A 69 10.28 20.21 23.67
N VAL A 70 9.96 21.51 23.79
CA VAL A 70 10.75 22.57 23.13
C VAL A 70 12.18 22.66 23.70
N LYS A 71 12.35 22.50 25.01
CA LYS A 71 13.68 22.51 25.64
C LYS A 71 14.51 21.31 25.18
N VAL A 72 13.91 20.13 25.24
CA VAL A 72 14.54 18.88 24.85
C VAL A 72 14.90 18.88 23.36
N LEU A 73 14.00 19.35 22.50
CA LEU A 73 14.24 19.49 21.07
C LEU A 73 15.46 20.38 20.80
N ARG A 74 15.63 21.47 21.56
CA ARG A 74 16.81 22.35 21.47
C ARG A 74 18.08 21.61 21.87
N ASP A 75 18.05 20.83 22.94
CA ASP A 75 19.22 20.07 23.40
C ASP A 75 19.64 19.00 22.38
N VAL A 76 18.67 18.29 21.79
CA VAL A 76 18.90 17.36 20.68
C VAL A 76 19.49 18.07 19.48
N TYR A 77 18.91 19.20 19.07
CA TYR A 77 19.45 20.04 17.99
C TYR A 77 20.90 20.45 18.26
N GLN A 78 21.22 20.92 19.48
CA GLN A 78 22.58 21.32 19.84
C GLN A 78 23.56 20.15 19.81
N HIS A 79 23.12 18.94 20.11
CA HIS A 79 23.92 17.74 19.92
C HIS A 79 24.18 17.47 18.44
N GLN A 80 23.12 17.39 17.63
CA GLN A 80 23.20 17.07 16.20
C GLN A 80 23.96 18.14 15.39
N ASN A 81 23.79 19.42 15.71
CA ASN A 81 24.41 20.54 15.00
C ASN A 81 25.95 20.61 15.19
N LYS A 82 26.53 19.78 16.07
CA LYS A 82 27.98 19.59 16.16
C LYS A 82 28.54 18.67 15.07
N HIS A 83 27.67 17.99 14.33
CA HIS A 83 28.00 17.01 13.31
C HIS A 83 27.64 17.53 11.90
N ALA A 84 27.59 16.64 10.90
CA ALA A 84 27.29 16.98 9.52
C ALA A 84 25.94 17.72 9.38
N THR A 85 25.93 18.78 8.57
CA THR A 85 24.71 19.52 8.23
C THR A 85 24.09 18.95 6.96
N TYR A 86 22.80 18.64 7.00
CA TYR A 86 22.03 18.20 5.84
C TYR A 86 21.07 19.29 5.37
N PHE A 87 20.80 19.31 4.07
CA PHE A 87 19.81 20.20 3.49
C PHE A 87 18.40 19.68 3.79
N MET A 88 17.61 20.48 4.52
CA MET A 88 16.24 20.10 4.95
C MET A 88 15.17 21.10 4.52
N ASP A 89 15.53 22.11 3.73
CA ASP A 89 14.57 23.15 3.33
C ASP A 89 13.43 22.59 2.46
N TYR A 90 13.58 21.36 1.94
CA TYR A 90 12.52 20.61 1.25
C TYR A 90 11.32 20.27 2.15
N ILE A 91 11.46 20.32 3.48
CA ILE A 91 10.34 20.09 4.41
C ILE A 91 9.24 21.13 4.20
N ILE A 92 9.60 22.37 3.88
CA ILE A 92 8.62 23.45 3.67
C ILE A 92 7.72 23.18 2.44
N PRO A 93 8.26 22.94 1.22
CA PRO A 93 7.42 22.61 0.09
C PRO A 93 6.64 21.31 0.32
N LEU A 94 7.17 20.31 1.03
CA LEU A 94 6.39 19.11 1.37
C LEU A 94 5.19 19.41 2.27
N ALA A 95 5.39 20.17 3.35
CA ALA A 95 4.28 20.61 4.21
C ALA A 95 3.25 21.44 3.43
N SER A 96 3.72 22.31 2.52
CA SER A 96 2.82 23.06 1.63
C SER A 96 2.05 22.15 0.67
N MET A 97 2.68 21.10 0.14
CA MET A 97 2.02 20.12 -0.72
C MET A 97 0.94 19.36 0.05
N GLU A 98 1.25 18.91 1.26
CA GLU A 98 0.27 18.25 2.13
C GLU A 98 -0.92 19.15 2.43
N LEU A 99 -0.69 20.44 2.74
CA LEU A 99 -1.76 21.40 3.06
C LEU A 99 -2.58 21.84 1.85
N ASN A 100 -2.01 21.81 0.65
CA ASN A 100 -2.73 22.11 -0.58
C ASN A 100 -3.59 20.93 -1.06
N GLY A 101 -3.12 19.70 -0.84
CA GLY A 101 -3.83 18.48 -1.18
C GLY A 101 -4.14 18.32 -2.69
N LEU A 102 -5.08 17.42 -2.99
CA LEU A 102 -5.52 17.05 -4.32
C LEU A 102 -7.03 17.22 -4.42
N TYR A 103 -7.51 18.19 -5.19
CA TYR A 103 -8.94 18.38 -5.39
C TYR A 103 -9.54 17.28 -6.26
N VAL A 104 -10.65 16.71 -5.82
CA VAL A 104 -11.33 15.60 -6.49
C VAL A 104 -12.72 16.02 -6.96
N ASP A 105 -13.04 15.68 -8.20
CA ASP A 105 -14.40 15.79 -8.73
C ASP A 105 -15.30 14.75 -8.04
N LYS A 106 -16.12 15.23 -7.10
CA LYS A 106 -17.03 14.40 -6.30
C LYS A 106 -18.03 13.61 -7.17
N ALA A 107 -18.52 14.18 -8.28
CA ALA A 107 -19.49 13.52 -9.14
C ALA A 107 -18.83 12.38 -9.94
N LYS A 108 -17.63 12.60 -10.48
CA LYS A 108 -16.83 11.53 -11.10
C LYS A 108 -16.44 10.46 -10.08
N TRP A 109 -16.07 10.87 -8.87
CA TRP A 109 -15.76 9.94 -7.79
C TRP A 109 -16.95 9.03 -7.48
N HIS A 110 -18.16 9.58 -7.29
CA HIS A 110 -19.36 8.77 -7.02
C HIS A 110 -19.65 7.77 -8.15
N LYS A 111 -19.55 8.21 -9.41
CA LYS A 111 -19.72 7.31 -10.57
C LYS A 111 -18.67 6.19 -10.59
N SER A 112 -17.40 6.54 -10.35
CA SER A 112 -16.30 5.57 -10.28
C SER A 112 -16.50 4.57 -9.15
N PHE A 113 -16.92 5.03 -7.98
CA PHE A 113 -17.22 4.17 -6.84
C PHE A 113 -18.35 3.20 -7.15
N MET A 114 -19.49 3.69 -7.65
CA MET A 114 -20.64 2.84 -7.97
C MET A 114 -20.32 1.81 -9.05
N TRP A 115 -19.55 2.21 -10.08
CA TRP A 115 -19.15 1.29 -11.15
C TRP A 115 -18.23 0.20 -10.62
N ASN A 116 -17.19 0.55 -9.86
CA ASN A 116 -16.25 -0.44 -9.33
C ASN A 116 -16.90 -1.35 -8.29
N ASP A 117 -17.76 -0.82 -7.42
CA ASP A 117 -18.52 -1.62 -6.44
C ASP A 117 -19.48 -2.60 -7.14
N ALA A 118 -20.18 -2.14 -8.18
CA ALA A 118 -21.01 -3.01 -9.01
C ALA A 118 -20.18 -4.06 -9.78
N GLU A 119 -18.99 -3.71 -10.27
CA GLU A 119 -18.09 -4.66 -10.96
C GLU A 119 -17.60 -5.74 -9.99
N VAL A 120 -17.24 -5.38 -8.75
CA VAL A 120 -16.92 -6.33 -7.67
C VAL A 120 -18.07 -7.31 -7.48
N LEU A 121 -19.29 -6.81 -7.24
CA LEU A 121 -20.47 -7.64 -7.03
C LEU A 121 -20.84 -8.49 -8.25
N CYS A 122 -20.69 -7.95 -9.45
CA CYS A 122 -20.95 -8.65 -10.70
C CYS A 122 -19.99 -9.81 -10.89
N GLN A 123 -18.69 -9.60 -10.69
CA GLN A 123 -17.69 -10.66 -10.82
C GLN A 123 -17.83 -11.71 -9.73
N GLU A 124 -18.14 -11.30 -8.49
CA GLU A 124 -18.49 -12.24 -7.42
C GLU A 124 -19.68 -13.11 -7.80
N LYS A 125 -20.77 -12.50 -8.26
CA LYS A 125 -21.97 -13.24 -8.68
C LYS A 125 -21.69 -14.17 -9.86
N ARG A 126 -20.94 -13.73 -10.88
CA ARG A 126 -20.60 -14.60 -12.04
C ARG A 126 -19.78 -15.81 -11.62
N MET A 127 -18.80 -15.63 -10.73
CA MET A 127 -18.04 -16.74 -10.19
C MET A 127 -18.94 -17.66 -9.36
N GLN A 128 -19.80 -17.10 -8.48
CA GLN A 128 -20.76 -17.86 -7.69
C GLN A 128 -21.73 -18.68 -8.56
N ASP A 129 -22.39 -18.06 -9.53
CA ASP A 129 -23.36 -18.71 -10.42
C ASP A 129 -22.70 -19.84 -11.21
N HIS A 130 -21.48 -19.62 -11.71
CA HIS A 130 -20.73 -20.67 -12.39
C HIS A 130 -20.41 -21.84 -11.47
N ILE A 131 -19.89 -21.56 -10.27
CA ILE A 131 -19.65 -22.58 -9.24
C ILE A 131 -20.96 -23.36 -9.04
N MET A 132 -22.06 -22.70 -8.69
CA MET A 132 -23.34 -23.35 -8.43
C MET A 132 -23.87 -24.23 -9.59
N GLN A 133 -23.56 -23.88 -10.84
CA GLN A 133 -23.96 -24.62 -12.05
C GLN A 133 -23.04 -25.80 -12.40
N THR A 134 -21.73 -25.66 -12.18
CA THR A 134 -20.74 -26.68 -12.52
C THR A 134 -20.40 -27.61 -11.37
N CYS A 135 -20.71 -27.19 -10.15
CA CYS A 135 -20.75 -28.05 -8.99
C CYS A 135 -21.87 -29.07 -9.20
N CYS A 136 -21.51 -30.32 -9.51
CA CYS A 136 -22.44 -31.43 -9.34
C CYS A 136 -22.89 -31.42 -7.87
N TRP A 137 -24.15 -31.06 -7.62
CA TRP A 137 -24.79 -31.35 -6.34
C TRP A 137 -24.88 -32.87 -6.28
N ILE A 138 -23.92 -33.51 -5.62
CA ILE A 138 -23.97 -34.96 -5.39
C ILE A 138 -25.12 -35.16 -4.40
N ASN A 139 -26.31 -35.37 -4.93
CA ASN A 139 -27.43 -35.92 -4.20
C ASN A 139 -28.12 -36.90 -5.13
N ASP A 140 -27.79 -38.18 -4.96
CA ASP A 140 -28.75 -39.27 -5.12
C ASP A 140 -28.48 -40.29 -3.99
N ASN A 141 -29.20 -40.09 -2.89
CA ASN A 141 -29.55 -41.06 -1.85
C ASN A 141 -28.48 -41.90 -1.12
N SER A 142 -27.20 -41.55 -1.12
CA SER A 142 -26.27 -42.00 -0.06
C SER A 142 -25.09 -41.05 0.10
N PRO A 143 -24.82 -40.52 1.31
CA PRO A 143 -23.60 -39.78 1.55
C PRO A 143 -22.42 -40.75 1.50
N ILE A 144 -21.46 -40.53 0.61
CA ILE A 144 -20.10 -41.03 0.84
C ILE A 144 -19.58 -40.24 2.04
N VAL A 145 -19.52 -40.90 3.18
CA VAL A 145 -18.75 -40.45 4.34
C VAL A 145 -17.32 -40.93 4.08
N PRO A 146 -16.34 -40.06 3.76
CA PRO A 146 -14.96 -40.42 4.05
C PRO A 146 -14.91 -40.52 5.57
N SER A 147 -14.69 -41.72 6.08
CA SER A 147 -14.74 -42.12 7.49
C SER A 147 -13.79 -41.35 8.43
N ASP A 148 -13.12 -40.29 7.97
CA ASP A 148 -12.07 -39.58 8.70
C ASP A 148 -12.45 -38.15 9.09
N PHE A 149 -13.66 -37.66 8.78
CA PHE A 149 -14.10 -36.34 9.25
C PHE A 149 -15.14 -36.48 10.37
N THR A 150 -14.62 -36.74 11.57
CA THR A 150 -15.42 -36.78 12.80
C THR A 150 -15.99 -35.41 13.16
N ASP A 151 -17.25 -35.42 13.61
CA ASP A 151 -17.99 -34.32 14.20
C ASP A 151 -17.18 -33.58 15.27
N THR A 152 -16.72 -32.35 15.00
CA THR A 152 -16.41 -31.33 16.03
C THR A 152 -15.90 -30.03 15.42
N VAL A 153 -16.74 -29.22 14.76
CA VAL A 153 -16.39 -27.78 14.60
C VAL A 153 -17.64 -26.89 14.55
N GLY A 154 -17.91 -26.20 15.67
CA GLY A 154 -18.79 -25.03 15.71
C GLY A 154 -18.08 -23.78 15.20
N LEU A 155 -18.77 -22.95 14.42
CA LEU A 155 -18.22 -21.75 13.78
C LEU A 155 -18.21 -20.52 14.71
N LYS A 156 -17.16 -19.71 14.62
CA LYS A 156 -17.21 -18.26 14.87
C LYS A 156 -16.97 -17.55 13.52
N SER A 157 -17.92 -16.72 13.08
CA SER A 157 -18.01 -16.09 11.75
C SER A 157 -16.86 -15.14 11.34
N LYS A 158 -15.78 -15.05 12.12
CA LYS A 158 -14.75 -14.01 11.98
C LYS A 158 -13.53 -14.37 11.13
N TYR A 159 -13.36 -15.62 10.68
CA TYR A 159 -12.07 -16.05 10.11
C TYR A 159 -12.04 -16.46 8.64
N VAL A 160 -13.19 -16.56 7.95
CA VAL A 160 -13.22 -16.69 6.48
C VAL A 160 -14.39 -15.87 5.96
N LYS A 161 -14.12 -14.68 5.44
CA LYS A 161 -15.07 -14.02 4.54
C LYS A 161 -15.15 -14.89 3.29
N ALA A 162 -16.36 -15.32 2.93
CA ALA A 162 -16.61 -16.25 1.83
C ALA A 162 -15.99 -15.83 0.48
N PHE A 163 -15.51 -14.59 0.33
CA PHE A 163 -14.94 -14.06 -0.92
C PHE A 163 -13.69 -13.20 -0.67
N SER A 164 -12.87 -13.57 0.32
CA SER A 164 -11.50 -13.03 0.42
C SER A 164 -10.62 -13.56 -0.71
N ARG A 165 -9.49 -12.89 -1.03
CA ARG A 165 -8.46 -13.40 -1.99
C ARG A 165 -8.10 -14.88 -1.73
N ARG A 166 -8.19 -15.31 -0.46
CA ARG A 166 -7.90 -16.67 -0.01
C ARG A 166 -8.98 -17.66 -0.46
N THR A 167 -10.27 -17.28 -0.41
CA THR A 167 -11.38 -18.14 -0.85
C THR A 167 -11.39 -18.35 -2.37
N LEU A 168 -11.05 -17.32 -3.14
CA LEU A 168 -10.89 -17.44 -4.60
C LEU A 168 -9.75 -18.40 -4.99
N SER A 169 -8.69 -18.45 -4.19
CA SER A 169 -7.57 -19.36 -4.43
C SER A 169 -7.97 -20.83 -4.20
N PHE A 170 -8.83 -21.09 -3.21
CA PHE A 170 -9.42 -22.42 -2.97
C PHE A 170 -10.38 -22.86 -4.08
N LEU A 171 -11.24 -21.94 -4.55
CA LEU A 171 -12.19 -22.20 -5.64
C LEU A 171 -11.48 -22.58 -6.95
N TRP A 172 -10.28 -22.04 -7.16
CA TRP A 172 -9.51 -22.28 -8.37
C TRP A 172 -8.76 -23.61 -8.40
N THR A 173 -8.09 -23.97 -7.30
CA THR A 173 -7.19 -25.13 -7.28
C THR A 173 -7.90 -26.46 -7.09
N GLY A 174 -9.19 -26.44 -6.72
CA GLY A 174 -9.99 -27.65 -6.51
C GLY A 174 -9.50 -28.55 -5.38
N LEU A 175 -8.45 -28.16 -4.65
CA LEU A 175 -7.80 -28.99 -3.63
C LEU A 175 -8.21 -28.52 -2.23
N PRO A 176 -9.05 -29.28 -1.49
CA PRO A 176 -9.02 -29.19 -0.04
C PRO A 176 -7.64 -29.70 0.39
N ASN A 177 -6.76 -28.83 0.85
CA ASN A 177 -5.42 -29.26 1.24
C ASN A 177 -5.55 -30.35 2.33
N LYS A 178 -4.84 -31.46 2.15
CA LYS A 178 -4.44 -32.33 3.27
C LYS A 178 -3.56 -31.49 4.19
N LEU A 179 -4.17 -30.81 5.15
CA LEU A 179 -3.44 -30.13 6.22
C LEU A 179 -2.88 -31.20 7.16
N PRO A 180 -1.58 -31.18 7.50
CA PRO A 180 -1.11 -31.96 8.63
C PRO A 180 -1.81 -31.45 9.88
N ILE A 181 -2.52 -32.36 10.56
CA ILE A 181 -3.30 -32.10 11.78
C ILE A 181 -2.32 -31.88 12.93
N THR A 182 -1.67 -30.72 12.97
CA THR A 182 -0.84 -30.31 14.10
C THR A 182 -1.06 -28.83 14.36
N ASN A 183 -2.27 -28.49 14.80
CA ASN A 183 -2.58 -27.54 15.88
C ASN A 183 -4.07 -27.18 15.87
N LYS A 184 -4.66 -27.10 17.07
CA LYS A 184 -6.10 -27.02 17.41
C LYS A 184 -6.89 -25.81 16.86
N TRP A 185 -6.34 -25.03 15.94
CA TRP A 185 -7.03 -23.87 15.36
C TRP A 185 -6.63 -23.70 13.91
N GLN A 186 -7.47 -24.17 12.96
CA GLN A 186 -7.82 -23.45 11.72
C GLN A 186 -8.64 -24.33 10.76
N LEU A 187 -9.66 -23.69 10.16
CA LEU A 187 -10.64 -24.14 9.15
C LEU A 187 -11.91 -24.82 9.65
N GLY A 188 -12.99 -24.02 9.69
CA GLY A 188 -14.37 -24.46 9.80
C GLY A 188 -15.12 -24.17 8.50
N PHE A 189 -15.87 -25.14 8.00
CA PHE A 189 -16.79 -25.01 6.86
C PHE A 189 -18.22 -25.36 7.30
N LYS A 190 -19.19 -24.46 7.09
CA LYS A 190 -20.61 -24.70 6.66
C LYS A 190 -21.41 -23.39 6.68
N SER A 191 -22.34 -23.10 5.77
CA SER A 191 -23.11 -23.96 4.85
C SER A 191 -22.85 -23.70 3.35
N GLY A 192 -23.04 -24.77 2.55
CA GLY A 192 -22.95 -24.80 1.09
C GLY A 192 -21.64 -25.42 0.59
N PHE A 193 -21.71 -26.65 0.06
CA PHE A 193 -20.58 -27.49 -0.37
C PHE A 193 -19.71 -26.85 -1.47
N ILE A 194 -18.42 -27.26 -1.56
CA ILE A 194 -17.49 -26.88 -2.65
C ILE A 194 -16.94 -28.17 -3.28
N PRO A 195 -16.94 -28.33 -4.62
CA PRO A 195 -16.44 -29.52 -5.29
C PRO A 195 -14.97 -29.42 -5.71
N TYR A 196 -14.42 -30.61 -5.92
CA TYR A 196 -13.14 -30.88 -6.54
C TYR A 196 -13.20 -30.63 -8.06
N TYR A 197 -12.40 -29.68 -8.56
CA TYR A 197 -12.29 -29.35 -9.98
C TYR A 197 -10.91 -29.75 -10.51
N PRO A 198 -10.75 -30.96 -11.11
CA PRO A 198 -9.43 -31.47 -11.50
C PRO A 198 -8.82 -30.79 -12.74
N THR A 199 -9.58 -30.01 -13.51
CA THR A 199 -9.19 -29.55 -14.85
C THR A 199 -8.55 -28.16 -14.92
N LEU A 200 -8.41 -27.43 -13.80
CA LEU A 200 -7.92 -26.04 -13.75
C LEU A 200 -6.54 -25.89 -13.08
N LEU A 201 -5.66 -26.88 -13.21
CA LEU A 201 -4.30 -26.79 -12.66
C LEU A 201 -3.27 -26.30 -13.71
N PRO A 202 -2.97 -25.00 -13.82
CA PRO A 202 -1.67 -24.59 -14.33
C PRO A 202 -0.60 -24.97 -13.30
N THR A 203 0.49 -25.55 -13.76
CA THR A 203 1.65 -26.08 -12.99
C THR A 203 2.48 -24.99 -12.28
N HIS A 204 1.91 -23.81 -12.02
CA HIS A 204 2.65 -22.57 -11.72
C HIS A 204 2.37 -21.96 -10.33
N PHE A 205 1.65 -22.65 -9.43
CA PHE A 205 1.38 -22.13 -8.09
C PHE A 205 2.65 -22.13 -7.21
N LYS A 206 2.96 -21.00 -6.56
CA LYS A 206 4.08 -20.86 -5.62
C LYS A 206 3.59 -20.80 -4.17
N ASN A 207 4.45 -21.25 -3.25
CA ASN A 207 4.38 -21.06 -1.79
C ASN A 207 3.02 -21.40 -1.14
N PRO A 208 2.80 -22.66 -0.73
CA PRO A 208 1.59 -23.01 0.01
C PRO A 208 1.53 -22.26 1.34
N THR A 209 0.37 -21.69 1.64
CA THR A 209 0.02 -21.17 2.96
C THR A 209 -0.86 -22.18 3.69
N ASN A 210 -1.08 -21.99 5.00
CA ASN A 210 -2.07 -22.75 5.77
C ASN A 210 -3.50 -22.65 5.20
N LEU A 211 -3.73 -21.75 4.25
CA LEU A 211 -5.02 -21.45 3.62
C LEU A 211 -4.98 -21.64 2.09
N GLY A 212 -4.08 -22.48 1.56
CA GLY A 212 -3.98 -22.78 0.12
C GLY A 212 -2.86 -22.03 -0.60
N TYR A 213 -2.89 -22.05 -1.94
CA TYR A 213 -1.85 -21.42 -2.79
C TYR A 213 -2.12 -19.95 -3.03
N VAL A 214 -1.06 -19.13 -3.08
CA VAL A 214 -1.19 -17.74 -3.54
C VAL A 214 -1.19 -17.74 -5.06
N ILE A 215 -2.24 -17.21 -5.67
CA ILE A 215 -2.27 -16.96 -7.11
C ILE A 215 -1.74 -15.56 -7.36
N ASP A 216 -0.52 -15.47 -7.87
CA ASP A 216 0.12 -14.21 -8.25
C ASP A 216 -0.40 -13.72 -9.61
N ASP A 217 -0.32 -12.41 -9.82
CA ASP A 217 -0.84 -11.77 -11.05
C ASP A 217 -0.21 -12.33 -12.35
N PRO A 218 1.08 -12.71 -12.43
CA PRO A 218 1.63 -13.35 -13.64
C PRO A 218 0.98 -14.68 -13.99
N VAL A 219 0.56 -15.46 -12.99
CA VAL A 219 -0.13 -16.74 -13.22
C VAL A 219 -1.53 -16.48 -13.77
N LEU A 220 -2.22 -15.45 -13.25
CA LEU A 220 -3.51 -15.04 -13.79
C LEU A 220 -3.38 -14.50 -15.21
N GLN A 221 -2.37 -13.67 -15.49
CA GLN A 221 -2.15 -13.09 -16.81
C GLN A 221 -1.83 -14.13 -17.88
N ALA A 222 -1.13 -15.20 -17.52
CA ALA A 222 -0.84 -16.30 -18.43
C ALA A 222 -2.06 -17.19 -18.74
N ASP A 223 -3.10 -17.16 -17.90
CA ASP A 223 -4.32 -17.93 -18.11
C ASP A 223 -5.43 -17.12 -18.79
N THR A 224 -5.80 -17.55 -19.99
CA THR A 224 -6.82 -16.92 -20.82
C THR A 224 -8.26 -17.36 -20.49
N SER A 225 -8.46 -18.17 -19.45
CA SER A 225 -9.79 -18.62 -19.06
C SER A 225 -10.68 -17.44 -18.62
N TRP A 226 -11.99 -17.60 -18.83
CA TRP A 226 -12.97 -16.59 -18.43
C TRP A 226 -12.94 -16.33 -16.91
N ILE A 227 -12.61 -17.35 -16.11
CA ILE A 227 -12.58 -17.24 -14.66
C ILE A 227 -11.32 -16.50 -14.18
N SER A 228 -10.16 -16.66 -14.85
CA SER A 228 -8.97 -15.84 -14.56
C SER A 228 -9.26 -14.37 -14.83
N SER A 229 -9.89 -14.09 -15.97
CA SER A 229 -10.33 -12.75 -16.33
C SER A 229 -11.33 -12.15 -15.32
N CYS A 230 -12.24 -12.96 -14.77
CA CYS A 230 -13.13 -12.53 -13.68
C CYS A 230 -12.38 -12.20 -12.40
N VAL A 231 -11.42 -13.04 -11.99
CA VAL A 231 -10.61 -12.82 -10.77
C VAL A 231 -9.76 -11.56 -10.91
N GLN A 232 -9.13 -11.32 -12.07
CA GLN A 232 -8.34 -10.12 -12.32
C GLN A 232 -9.18 -8.84 -12.20
N ARG A 233 -10.36 -8.82 -12.85
CA ARG A 233 -11.28 -7.67 -12.77
C ARG A 233 -11.81 -7.45 -11.36
N HIS A 234 -12.16 -8.52 -10.64
CA HIS A 234 -12.55 -8.44 -9.23
C HIS A 234 -11.44 -7.85 -8.36
N ARG A 235 -10.20 -8.35 -8.48
CA ARG A 235 -9.05 -7.88 -7.71
C ARG A 235 -8.74 -6.42 -8.01
N HIS A 236 -8.80 -6.04 -9.27
CA HIS A 236 -8.57 -4.67 -9.71
C HIS A 236 -9.63 -3.73 -9.12
N ALA A 237 -10.92 -3.97 -9.39
CA ALA A 237 -12.01 -3.14 -8.89
C ALA A 237 -12.05 -3.08 -7.35
N SER A 238 -11.83 -4.22 -6.67
CA SER A 238 -11.72 -4.27 -5.21
C SER A 238 -10.57 -3.41 -4.68
N LYS A 239 -9.42 -3.42 -5.37
CA LYS A 239 -8.27 -2.58 -5.00
C LYS A 239 -8.59 -1.11 -5.23
N VAL A 240 -9.20 -0.75 -6.36
CA VAL A 240 -9.65 0.62 -6.66
C VAL A 240 -10.55 1.15 -5.54
N VAL A 241 -11.59 0.41 -5.17
CA VAL A 241 -12.52 0.78 -4.10
C VAL A 241 -11.82 0.87 -2.75
N SER A 242 -11.21 -0.22 -2.29
CA SER A 242 -10.71 -0.33 -0.91
C SER A 242 -9.44 0.47 -0.64
N THR A 243 -8.54 0.57 -1.62
CA THR A 243 -7.21 1.19 -1.44
C THR A 243 -7.22 2.67 -1.78
N TYR A 244 -8.12 3.11 -2.68
CA TYR A 244 -8.10 4.48 -3.18
C TYR A 244 -9.42 5.20 -2.94
N LEU A 245 -10.54 4.73 -3.49
CA LEU A 245 -11.79 5.50 -3.45
C LEU A 245 -12.29 5.70 -2.02
N THR A 246 -12.37 4.64 -1.21
CA THR A 246 -12.83 4.75 0.18
C THR A 246 -11.92 5.65 1.03
N PRO A 247 -10.58 5.48 1.05
CA PRO A 247 -9.70 6.40 1.78
C PRO A 247 -9.74 7.85 1.26
N PHE A 248 -9.91 8.06 -0.05
CA PHE A 248 -10.09 9.40 -0.60
C PHE A 248 -11.37 10.04 -0.09
N TRP A 249 -12.47 9.27 -0.03
CA TRP A 249 -13.74 9.74 0.53
C TRP A 249 -13.63 10.12 2.00
N GLU A 250 -12.97 9.29 2.81
CA GLU A 250 -12.70 9.58 4.23
C GLU A 250 -11.88 10.87 4.39
N SER A 251 -10.88 11.09 3.53
CA SER A 251 -10.10 12.33 3.53
C SER A 251 -10.93 13.57 3.11
N MET A 252 -11.79 13.43 2.11
CA MET A 252 -12.57 14.55 1.55
C MET A 252 -13.69 15.02 2.46
N GLN A 253 -14.28 14.12 3.25
CA GLN A 253 -15.44 14.42 4.10
C GLN A 253 -15.18 15.54 5.11
N CYS A 254 -13.92 15.82 5.42
CA CYS A 254 -13.56 16.77 6.45
C CYS A 254 -13.56 18.24 5.99
N GLN A 255 -13.28 18.57 4.71
CA GLN A 255 -12.80 19.93 4.43
C GLN A 255 -13.31 20.62 3.14
N ASP A 256 -13.44 20.00 1.96
CA ASP A 256 -13.65 20.78 0.70
C ASP A 256 -13.61 19.95 -0.62
N ASN A 257 -13.84 18.63 -0.60
CA ASN A 257 -13.52 17.72 -1.72
C ASN A 257 -12.02 17.64 -2.06
N THR A 258 -11.13 18.05 -1.15
CA THR A 258 -9.69 17.85 -1.29
C THR A 258 -9.25 16.62 -0.51
N VAL A 259 -8.35 15.84 -1.12
CA VAL A 259 -7.65 14.73 -0.47
C VAL A 259 -6.31 15.25 0.03
N TYR A 260 -5.93 14.91 1.27
CA TYR A 260 -4.70 15.40 1.89
C TYR A 260 -3.75 14.23 2.22
N PRO A 261 -3.01 13.69 1.23
CA PRO A 261 -2.04 12.63 1.47
C PRO A 261 -0.93 13.11 2.42
N LYS A 262 -0.57 12.28 3.40
CA LYS A 262 0.64 12.50 4.20
C LYS A 262 1.85 12.01 3.41
N LEU A 263 2.91 12.80 3.38
CA LEU A 263 4.20 12.55 2.75
C LEU A 263 5.22 12.24 3.84
N ASN A 264 5.57 10.97 3.96
CA ASN A 264 6.52 10.51 4.97
C ASN A 264 7.95 10.60 4.43
N THR A 265 8.81 11.33 5.13
CA THR A 265 10.19 11.63 4.73
C THR A 265 11.23 10.67 5.31
N THR A 266 10.91 10.01 6.43
CA THR A 266 11.89 9.22 7.22
C THR A 266 11.50 7.73 7.33
N THR A 267 10.88 7.16 6.29
CA THR A 267 10.32 5.80 6.33
C THR A 267 11.08 4.78 5.50
N THR A 268 11.52 5.18 4.30
CA THR A 268 12.06 4.24 3.33
C THR A 268 13.54 3.95 3.63
N ASN A 269 14.11 2.87 3.08
CA ASN A 269 15.57 2.66 3.16
C ASN A 269 16.33 3.47 2.11
N THR A 270 15.64 3.86 1.04
CA THR A 270 16.25 4.43 -0.18
C THR A 270 16.27 5.95 -0.17
N GLY A 271 15.69 6.60 0.84
CA GLY A 271 15.52 8.06 0.84
C GLY A 271 14.32 8.55 0.03
N ARG A 272 13.58 7.66 -0.66
CA ARG A 272 12.34 8.04 -1.35
C ARG A 272 11.28 8.49 -0.35
N LEU A 273 10.49 9.49 -0.74
CA LEU A 273 9.24 9.80 -0.03
C LEU A 273 8.31 8.57 -0.07
N SER A 274 7.51 8.38 0.96
CA SER A 274 6.34 7.50 0.91
C SER A 274 5.07 8.28 1.21
N SER A 275 3.90 7.76 0.85
CA SER A 275 2.63 8.43 1.13
C SER A 275 1.59 7.55 1.82
N SER A 276 0.82 8.14 2.73
CA SER A 276 -0.19 7.46 3.55
C SER A 276 -1.38 8.36 3.91
N SER A 277 -2.51 7.76 4.25
CA SER A 277 -3.72 8.44 4.76
C SER A 277 -4.27 9.58 3.87
N PRO A 278 -4.55 9.36 2.57
CA PRO A 278 -4.40 8.14 1.77
C PRO A 278 -3.08 8.10 0.97
N ASN A 279 -2.82 7.02 0.22
CA ASN A 279 -1.61 6.93 -0.62
C ASN A 279 -1.73 7.84 -1.86
N GLY A 280 -0.96 8.93 -1.86
CA GLY A 280 -0.88 9.91 -2.94
C GLY A 280 0.14 9.61 -4.04
N GLN A 281 0.92 8.53 -3.95
CA GLN A 281 1.97 8.19 -4.92
C GLN A 281 1.49 7.19 -5.96
N ASN A 282 0.98 6.04 -5.51
CA ASN A 282 0.67 4.91 -6.40
C ASN A 282 -0.77 4.97 -6.92
N ILE A 283 -1.24 6.15 -7.35
CA ILE A 283 -2.63 6.35 -7.81
C ILE A 283 -2.77 5.83 -9.24
N PRO A 284 -3.64 4.84 -9.49
CA PRO A 284 -3.82 4.29 -10.84
C PRO A 284 -4.54 5.30 -11.75
N PRO A 285 -4.37 5.20 -13.09
CA PRO A 285 -4.87 6.20 -14.04
C PRO A 285 -6.36 6.51 -13.90
N GLU A 286 -7.19 5.50 -13.68
CA GLU A 286 -8.65 5.65 -13.51
C GLU A 286 -9.04 6.45 -12.27
N VAL A 287 -8.22 6.42 -11.21
CA VAL A 287 -8.41 7.25 -10.00
C VAL A 287 -7.78 8.63 -10.21
N ARG A 288 -6.67 8.73 -10.94
CA ARG A 288 -6.03 10.02 -11.26
C ARG A 288 -6.96 10.91 -12.07
N ASN A 289 -7.78 10.35 -12.95
CA ASN A 289 -8.80 11.07 -13.73
C ASN A 289 -9.91 11.72 -12.87
N LEU A 290 -9.97 11.38 -11.58
CA LEU A 290 -10.88 12.02 -10.62
C LEU A 290 -10.28 13.32 -10.06
N ILE A 291 -8.96 13.48 -10.13
CA ILE A 291 -8.27 14.69 -9.68
C ILE A 291 -8.47 15.78 -10.72
N GLN A 292 -8.83 16.98 -10.28
CA GLN A 292 -8.98 18.14 -11.14
C GLN A 292 -8.34 19.38 -10.51
N ALA A 293 -8.15 20.41 -11.32
CA ALA A 293 -7.67 21.68 -10.82
C ALA A 293 -8.74 22.39 -9.99
N HIS A 294 -8.31 23.17 -8.99
CA HIS A 294 -9.22 24.07 -8.29
C HIS A 294 -9.66 25.22 -9.22
N GLY A 295 -10.97 25.47 -9.33
CA GLY A 295 -11.50 26.57 -10.12
C GLY A 295 -11.17 26.45 -11.61
N SER A 296 -10.69 27.54 -12.22
CA SER A 296 -10.32 27.62 -13.63
C SER A 296 -8.85 27.27 -13.93
N ASN A 297 -8.16 26.62 -12.99
CA ASN A 297 -6.75 26.27 -13.14
C ASN A 297 -6.56 25.03 -14.03
N THR A 298 -5.31 24.66 -14.30
CA THR A 298 -4.94 23.46 -15.07
C THR A 298 -3.98 22.59 -14.26
N VAL A 299 -4.11 21.27 -14.38
CA VAL A 299 -3.20 20.30 -13.76
C VAL A 299 -2.03 20.04 -14.72
N TYR A 300 -0.80 20.12 -14.21
CA TYR A 300 0.40 19.73 -14.94
C TYR A 300 1.03 18.50 -14.27
N GLU A 301 1.33 17.47 -15.05
CA GLU A 301 2.13 16.31 -14.64
C GLU A 301 3.52 16.48 -15.25
N ILE A 302 4.55 16.53 -14.40
CA ILE A 302 5.94 16.69 -14.79
C ILE A 302 6.72 15.54 -14.18
N ASP A 303 7.33 14.73 -15.03
CA ASP A 303 8.11 13.57 -14.63
C ASP A 303 9.53 13.62 -15.22
N PHE A 304 10.48 13.04 -14.50
CA PHE A 304 11.84 12.91 -14.98
C PHE A 304 11.96 11.72 -15.92
N LYS A 305 12.38 11.95 -17.16
CA LYS A 305 12.66 10.87 -18.10
C LYS A 305 13.85 10.05 -17.61
N GLN A 306 13.60 8.81 -17.17
CA GLN A 306 14.62 7.81 -16.80
C GLN A 306 15.61 8.28 -15.71
N LEU A 307 15.14 8.98 -14.67
CA LEU A 307 16.00 9.54 -13.62
C LEU A 307 16.98 8.52 -13.02
N GLU A 308 16.51 7.31 -12.75
CA GLU A 308 17.32 6.25 -12.16
C GLU A 308 18.45 5.83 -13.09
N MET A 309 18.21 5.76 -14.40
CA MET A 309 19.25 5.42 -15.36
C MET A 309 20.27 6.54 -15.51
N VAL A 310 19.83 7.80 -15.46
CA VAL A 310 20.73 8.96 -15.43
C VAL A 310 21.62 8.88 -14.20
N ALA A 311 21.05 8.59 -13.03
CA ALA A 311 21.83 8.44 -11.80
C ALA A 311 22.85 7.30 -11.91
N VAL A 312 22.45 6.13 -12.44
CA VAL A 312 23.36 5.00 -12.65
C VAL A 312 24.48 5.36 -13.62
N ALA A 313 24.17 5.98 -14.76
CA ALA A 313 25.18 6.40 -15.73
C ALA A 313 26.20 7.38 -15.12
N CYS A 314 25.73 8.34 -14.32
CA CYS A 314 26.57 9.27 -13.59
C CYS A 314 27.45 8.60 -12.53
N VAL A 315 26.94 7.62 -11.78
CA VAL A 315 27.73 6.92 -10.75
C VAL A 315 28.73 5.95 -11.38
N ALA A 316 28.31 5.18 -12.38
CA ALA A 316 29.14 4.21 -13.07
C ALA A 316 30.14 4.84 -14.04
N GLN A 317 29.94 6.11 -14.42
CA GLN A 317 30.76 6.83 -15.40
C GLN A 317 30.90 6.06 -16.73
N CYS A 318 29.84 5.34 -17.14
CA CYS A 318 29.86 4.51 -18.34
C CYS A 318 29.68 5.39 -19.60
N PRO A 319 30.70 5.53 -20.47
CA PRO A 319 30.63 6.44 -21.62
C PRO A 319 29.50 6.09 -22.58
N ASP A 320 29.25 4.80 -22.80
CA ASP A 320 28.22 4.31 -23.72
C ASP A 320 26.81 4.65 -23.21
N MET A 321 26.55 4.46 -21.90
CA MET A 321 25.28 4.83 -21.27
C MET A 321 25.07 6.35 -21.29
N ILE A 322 26.11 7.12 -21.00
CA ILE A 322 26.05 8.60 -21.02
C ILE A 322 25.77 9.08 -22.46
N ALA A 323 26.45 8.52 -23.46
CA ALA A 323 26.24 8.87 -24.86
C ALA A 323 24.83 8.51 -25.33
N ALA A 324 24.30 7.35 -24.92
CA ALA A 324 22.92 6.93 -25.22
C ALA A 324 21.88 7.87 -24.58
N LEU A 325 22.05 8.22 -23.31
CA LEU A 325 21.17 9.18 -22.62
C LEU A 325 21.20 10.56 -23.28
N ASN A 326 22.39 11.05 -23.68
CA ASN A 326 22.53 12.34 -24.37
C ASN A 326 21.87 12.36 -25.75
N ARG A 327 21.78 11.21 -26.44
CA ARG A 327 21.02 11.07 -27.68
C ARG A 327 19.51 10.94 -27.46
N GLY A 328 19.07 10.72 -26.22
CA GLY A 328 17.68 10.47 -25.87
C GLY A 328 17.20 9.04 -26.13
N ASP A 329 18.15 8.10 -26.30
CA ASP A 329 17.88 6.68 -26.56
C ASP A 329 17.14 6.02 -25.37
N ASP A 330 16.36 4.98 -25.65
CA ASP A 330 15.77 4.14 -24.61
C ASP A 330 16.79 3.09 -24.13
N LEU A 331 17.34 3.30 -22.94
CA LEU A 331 18.31 2.37 -22.36
C LEU A 331 17.73 0.98 -22.06
N HIS A 332 16.43 0.85 -21.81
CA HIS A 332 15.81 -0.47 -21.64
C HIS A 332 15.88 -1.25 -22.94
N TYR A 333 15.52 -0.60 -24.05
CA TYR A 333 15.61 -1.20 -25.37
C TYR A 333 17.06 -1.53 -25.75
N LEU A 334 18.00 -0.60 -25.54
CA LEU A 334 19.42 -0.84 -25.85
C LEU A 334 20.00 -2.01 -25.04
N SER A 335 19.64 -2.11 -23.76
CA SER A 335 20.03 -3.23 -22.91
C SER A 335 19.45 -4.54 -23.43
N GLY A 336 18.15 -4.56 -23.76
CA GLY A 336 17.51 -5.76 -24.30
C GLY A 336 18.01 -6.14 -25.69
N LYS A 337 18.38 -5.18 -26.55
CA LYS A 337 19.06 -5.47 -27.82
C LYS A 337 20.39 -6.20 -27.61
N THR A 338 21.15 -5.78 -26.59
CA THR A 338 22.47 -6.34 -26.29
C THR A 338 22.39 -7.69 -25.57
N VAL A 339 21.49 -7.81 -24.59
CA VAL A 339 21.39 -8.97 -23.71
C VAL A 339 20.40 -10.02 -24.22
N MET A 340 19.24 -9.58 -24.71
CA MET A 340 18.12 -10.43 -25.15
C MET A 340 18.05 -10.59 -26.67
N GLY A 341 18.86 -9.84 -27.44
CA GLY A 341 18.83 -9.86 -28.90
C GLY A 341 17.60 -9.20 -29.52
N TRP A 342 16.98 -8.23 -28.83
CA TRP A 342 15.83 -7.48 -29.36
C TRP A 342 16.19 -6.70 -30.63
N ASN A 343 15.34 -6.81 -31.64
CA ASN A 343 15.53 -6.17 -32.94
C ASN A 343 14.66 -4.91 -33.09
N THR A 344 13.55 -4.82 -32.35
CA THR A 344 12.57 -3.74 -32.46
C THR A 344 12.06 -3.31 -31.09
N PRO A 345 11.64 -2.04 -30.90
CA PRO A 345 11.04 -1.60 -29.64
C PRO A 345 9.79 -2.42 -29.24
N SER A 346 9.08 -3.04 -30.19
CA SER A 346 7.96 -3.93 -29.91
C SER A 346 8.34 -5.20 -29.14
N ASP A 347 9.61 -5.60 -29.16
CA ASP A 347 10.10 -6.77 -28.41
C ASP A 347 10.12 -6.54 -26.87
N MET A 348 9.87 -5.31 -26.42
CA MET A 348 9.78 -4.94 -25.00
C MET A 348 8.45 -5.32 -24.33
N ASN A 349 7.40 -5.61 -25.10
CA ASN A 349 6.03 -5.74 -24.61
C ASN A 349 5.62 -7.17 -24.26
#